data_AF-A0A9P1C4E5-F1
#
_entry.id   AF-A0A9P1C4E5-F1
#
_cell.length_a   1.000
_cell.length_b   1.000
_cell.length_c   1.000
_cell.angle_alpha   90.00
_cell.angle_beta   90.00
_cell.angle_gamma   90.00
#
_symmetry.space_group_name_H-M   'P 1'
#
loop_
_entity.id
_entity.type
_entity.pdbx_description
1 polymer ?
#
loop_
_entity_poly.entity_id
_entity_poly.type
_entity_poly.pdbx_seq_one_letter_code
_entity_poly.pdbx_strand_id
1 'polypeptide(L)'
;MRRNAVRFMLLFVSFCLWHFRPPHVSFAQSPRQPKLLEQKLSEVSSDKVSDWIKVQIEDLGYGFDIAEKVGQALSGFTRQVLMRMSRDDLFSELGSTTIDGNMKRALARGLNLCIQAAPQPQPLQPVATPSETDKPFALALDDAKLDESGRMLTTEKGSFKRQSTSEIWNEKKFYIRECYQHIADLMFQKNPPAMSLLGSSGIGKSNFMIYLIWRRFQDPELSKFPVFLHRLDKITQFKTGEEPLEVDVRTLRSAPSQALYIMDADNQYECYVDCQSLWITSARKPESPAFNTEHFKHANNCCGEFFLPPWTLDEMLDAKAMPLHGLPQQVVEERFGIFGGTARFVLRTDENLVQKDRERLEGALNSADALSTLEISSDMKAISKNTHLLVKMYPKRNFSFFDVNVSSPYVCQELVKRNWQKRRKALWERIEEGRITGIGFALFEEAFHQFMQDQKLPKVKLRARRLTRDGTQSDTTVGFTGGLDGVLITGNPKPVIEAGKYYQPTSKTFPAFDAWTSEGLFQMTVAATHKIKFPEKGEPGQQASKVAVEAAKKHGGKVKFYFVVPSFQFDGGWKGVQKVDFPENPEMEDKIEQWVVCFEENLPK
;
A
#
# COMPACT_ATOMS: atom_id res chain seq x y z
N MET A 1 -23.93 5.67 -31.38
CA MET A 1 -24.52 5.64 -30.02
C MET A 1 -23.84 6.66 -29.07
N ARG A 2 -23.93 7.97 -29.35
CA ARG A 2 -23.33 9.03 -28.51
C ARG A 2 -24.25 10.24 -28.25
N ARG A 3 -25.58 10.08 -28.44
CA ARG A 3 -26.57 11.15 -28.21
C ARG A 3 -27.63 10.88 -27.13
N ASN A 4 -27.61 9.70 -26.49
CA ASN A 4 -28.59 9.35 -25.44
C ASN A 4 -28.09 9.50 -23.99
N ALA A 5 -26.80 9.72 -23.75
CA ALA A 5 -26.25 9.86 -22.40
C ALA A 5 -26.48 11.25 -21.76
N VAL A 6 -26.70 12.29 -22.56
CA VAL A 6 -26.87 13.67 -22.06
C VAL A 6 -28.32 13.95 -21.59
N ARG A 7 -29.30 13.18 -22.05
CA ARG A 7 -30.71 13.32 -21.62
C ARG A 7 -31.02 12.67 -20.27
N PHE A 8 -30.25 11.68 -19.83
CA PHE A 8 -30.47 11.01 -18.54
C PHE A 8 -29.91 11.82 -17.35
N MET A 9 -28.87 12.62 -17.55
CA MET A 9 -28.24 13.39 -16.48
C MET A 9 -29.03 14.67 -16.13
N LEU A 10 -29.77 15.25 -17.09
CA LEU A 10 -30.60 16.44 -16.85
C LEU A 10 -31.95 16.13 -16.18
N LEU A 11 -32.49 14.92 -16.32
CA LEU A 11 -33.73 14.51 -15.63
C LEU A 11 -33.52 14.18 -14.14
N PHE A 12 -32.30 13.83 -13.73
CA PHE A 12 -31.99 13.51 -12.34
C PHE A 12 -31.80 14.77 -11.46
N VAL A 13 -31.27 15.85 -12.03
CA VAL A 13 -31.03 17.11 -11.31
C VAL A 13 -32.34 17.89 -11.07
N SER A 14 -33.34 17.78 -11.96
CA SER A 14 -34.64 18.44 -11.77
C SER A 14 -35.54 17.75 -10.73
N PHE A 15 -35.28 16.49 -10.37
CA PHE A 15 -36.10 15.76 -9.38
C PHE A 15 -35.67 16.07 -7.92
N CYS A 16 -34.41 16.44 -7.69
CA CYS A 16 -33.90 16.75 -6.35
C CYS A 16 -34.23 18.18 -5.86
N LEU A 17 -34.64 19.09 -6.75
CA LEU A 17 -34.88 20.50 -6.43
C LEU A 17 -36.33 20.83 -6.03
N TRP A 18 -37.24 19.84 -5.99
CA TRP A 18 -38.69 20.08 -5.82
C TRP A 18 -39.27 19.72 -4.44
N HIS A 19 -38.47 19.25 -3.47
CA HIS A 19 -39.01 18.69 -2.22
C HIS A 19 -38.53 19.31 -0.90
N PHE A 20 -37.94 20.51 -0.89
CA PHE A 20 -37.69 21.22 0.38
C PHE A 20 -38.11 22.69 0.29
N ARG A 21 -39.30 23.01 0.84
CA ARG A 21 -39.64 24.35 1.33
C ARG A 21 -39.33 24.43 2.84
N PRO A 22 -38.88 25.59 3.35
CA PRO A 22 -38.40 25.74 4.73
C PRO A 22 -39.52 26.16 5.69
N PRO A 23 -39.39 25.91 7.01
CA PRO A 23 -40.09 26.71 8.00
C PRO A 23 -39.14 27.72 8.67
N HIS A 24 -39.52 28.99 8.52
CA HIS A 24 -39.42 30.13 9.44
C HIS A 24 -38.48 30.03 10.65
N VAL A 25 -37.48 30.94 10.67
CA VAL A 25 -36.66 31.26 11.83
C VAL A 25 -37.43 32.23 12.75
N SER A 26 -37.64 31.81 14.00
CA SER A 26 -38.00 32.67 15.12
C SER A 26 -36.73 32.96 15.93
N PHE A 27 -36.43 34.22 16.18
CA PHE A 27 -35.38 34.65 17.10
C PHE A 27 -35.84 34.42 18.54
N ALA A 28 -35.17 33.50 19.24
CA ALA A 28 -35.23 33.40 20.70
C ALA A 28 -33.83 33.08 21.24
N GLN A 29 -33.33 33.99 22.08
CA GLN A 29 -32.09 33.88 22.83
C GLN A 29 -32.16 32.73 23.85
N SER A 30 -31.13 31.88 23.92
CA SER A 30 -30.73 31.17 25.15
C SER A 30 -29.30 30.58 24.99
N PRO A 31 -28.47 30.58 26.04
CA PRO A 31 -27.02 30.51 25.94
C PRO A 31 -26.53 29.06 25.83
N ARG A 32 -25.84 28.71 24.75
CA ARG A 32 -25.16 27.42 24.62
C ARG A 32 -23.67 27.57 24.95
N GLN A 33 -23.25 26.69 25.86
CA GLN A 33 -22.02 26.72 26.64
C GLN A 33 -20.71 26.59 25.81
N PRO A 34 -19.56 27.03 26.36
CA PRO A 34 -18.27 27.17 25.65
C PRO A 34 -17.50 25.88 25.34
N LYS A 35 -18.07 24.70 25.62
CA LYS A 35 -17.33 23.42 25.63
C LYS A 35 -17.03 22.82 24.25
N LEU A 36 -17.62 23.35 23.17
CA LEU A 36 -17.33 22.88 21.80
C LEU A 36 -16.17 23.63 21.12
N LEU A 37 -15.68 24.73 21.71
CA LEU A 37 -14.58 25.52 21.14
C LEU A 37 -13.19 25.05 21.59
N GLU A 38 -13.07 24.45 22.79
CA GLU A 38 -11.77 24.08 23.39
C GLU A 38 -11.04 22.95 22.64
N GLN A 39 -11.74 22.14 21.84
CA GLN A 39 -11.14 20.98 21.14
C GLN A 39 -10.74 21.26 19.68
N LYS A 40 -11.04 22.44 19.13
CA LYS A 40 -10.73 22.78 17.73
C LYS A 40 -9.66 23.86 17.54
N LEU A 41 -9.13 24.44 18.62
CA LEU A 41 -8.43 25.74 18.56
C LEU A 41 -7.00 25.77 19.12
N SER A 42 -6.37 24.61 19.39
CA SER A 42 -4.97 24.56 19.82
C SER A 42 -3.94 24.56 18.69
N GLU A 43 -4.34 24.36 17.42
CA GLU A 43 -3.39 24.15 16.29
C GLU A 43 -3.77 24.99 15.04
N VAL A 44 -3.70 26.32 15.15
CA VAL A 44 -3.94 27.21 14.00
C VAL A 44 -2.60 27.77 13.51
N SER A 45 -2.09 27.24 12.38
CA SER A 45 -0.94 27.78 11.65
C SER A 45 -1.26 29.14 11.00
N SER A 46 -0.23 29.90 10.59
CA SER A 46 -0.39 31.26 10.04
C SER A 46 -1.35 31.35 8.85
N ASP A 47 -1.46 30.28 8.06
CA ASP A 47 -2.25 30.27 6.83
C ASP A 47 -3.75 30.03 7.09
N LYS A 48 -4.10 29.54 8.29
CA LYS A 48 -5.48 29.38 8.77
C LYS A 48 -5.98 30.57 9.57
N VAL A 49 -5.16 31.60 9.75
CA VAL A 49 -5.56 32.82 10.46
C VAL A 49 -6.71 33.51 9.72
N SER A 50 -6.67 33.55 8.38
CA SER A 50 -7.75 34.12 7.57
C SER A 50 -9.07 33.39 7.78
N ASP A 51 -9.05 32.05 7.74
CA ASP A 51 -10.27 31.24 7.92
C ASP A 51 -10.77 31.27 9.36
N TRP A 52 -9.85 31.30 10.33
CA TRP A 52 -10.21 31.50 11.73
C TRP A 52 -10.89 32.86 11.93
N ILE A 53 -10.34 33.94 11.36
CA ILE A 53 -10.94 35.28 11.40
C ILE A 53 -12.31 35.26 10.73
N LYS A 54 -12.47 34.63 9.56
CA LYS A 54 -13.75 34.52 8.87
C LYS A 54 -14.81 33.90 9.77
N VAL A 55 -14.50 32.78 10.42
CA VAL A 55 -15.40 32.11 11.37
C VAL A 55 -15.75 33.03 12.54
N GLN A 56 -14.79 33.77 13.10
CA GLN A 56 -15.09 34.72 14.17
C GLN A 56 -16.02 35.85 13.71
N ILE A 57 -15.84 36.35 12.48
CA ILE A 57 -16.69 37.41 11.92
C ILE A 57 -18.11 36.88 11.61
N GLU A 58 -18.23 35.65 11.12
CA GLU A 58 -19.51 34.98 10.92
C GLU A 58 -20.25 34.70 12.24
N ASP A 59 -19.53 34.26 13.29
CA ASP A 59 -20.07 34.05 14.64
C ASP A 59 -20.57 35.36 15.28
N LEU A 60 -19.97 36.50 14.92
CA LEU A 60 -20.45 37.83 15.30
C LEU A 60 -21.70 38.26 14.51
N GLY A 61 -22.20 37.44 13.59
CA GLY A 61 -23.43 37.65 12.83
C GLY A 61 -23.23 38.41 11.51
N TYR A 62 -21.99 38.55 11.03
CA TYR A 62 -21.70 39.22 9.76
C TYR A 62 -21.68 38.24 8.59
N GLY A 63 -22.13 38.71 7.42
CA GLY A 63 -22.18 37.88 6.22
C GLY A 63 -20.80 37.55 5.64
N PHE A 64 -20.77 36.49 4.83
CA PHE A 64 -19.57 35.94 4.18
C PHE A 64 -18.70 37.00 3.50
N ASP A 65 -19.30 37.94 2.75
CA ASP A 65 -18.55 39.00 2.05
C ASP A 65 -17.75 39.93 2.98
N ILE A 66 -18.24 40.15 4.21
CA ILE A 66 -17.55 40.95 5.23
C ILE A 66 -16.46 40.10 5.89
N ALA A 67 -16.77 38.84 6.20
CA ALA A 67 -15.81 37.89 6.75
C ALA A 67 -14.60 37.71 5.81
N GLU A 68 -14.83 37.60 4.51
CA GLU A 68 -13.78 37.46 3.50
C GLU A 68 -12.87 38.69 3.44
N LYS A 69 -13.45 39.90 3.39
CA LYS A 69 -12.68 41.16 3.36
C LYS A 69 -11.82 41.35 4.61
N VAL A 70 -12.37 41.04 5.79
CA VAL A 70 -11.65 41.14 7.06
C VAL A 70 -10.57 40.05 7.16
N GLY A 71 -10.89 38.82 6.74
CA GLY A 71 -9.94 37.71 6.68
C GLY A 71 -8.78 37.96 5.72
N GLN A 72 -9.00 38.65 4.59
CA GLN A 72 -7.95 39.05 3.66
C GLN A 72 -7.06 40.16 4.24
N ALA A 73 -7.66 41.21 4.80
CA ALA A 73 -6.92 42.34 5.37
C ALA A 73 -5.96 41.93 6.48
N LEU A 74 -6.31 40.90 7.24
CA LEU A 74 -5.54 40.42 8.39
C LEU A 74 -4.74 39.14 8.11
N SER A 75 -4.78 38.63 6.87
CA SER A 75 -4.11 37.38 6.47
C SER A 75 -2.58 37.41 6.60
N GLY A 76 -1.97 38.59 6.55
CA GLY A 76 -0.53 38.77 6.70
C GLY A 76 0.00 38.62 8.13
N PHE A 77 -0.90 38.59 9.13
CA PHE A 77 -0.52 38.51 10.54
C PHE A 77 -0.63 37.08 11.07
N THR A 78 0.31 36.69 11.92
CA THR A 78 0.20 35.42 12.65
C THR A 78 -0.81 35.58 13.79
N ARG A 79 -1.39 34.47 14.26
CA ARG A 79 -2.29 34.46 15.43
C ARG A 79 -1.66 35.17 16.63
N GLN A 80 -0.35 34.96 16.89
CA GLN A 80 0.34 35.60 18.02
C GLN A 80 0.42 37.12 17.89
N VAL A 81 0.55 37.66 16.68
CA VAL A 81 0.56 39.11 16.44
C VAL A 81 -0.84 39.69 16.64
N LEU A 82 -1.87 39.03 16.10
CA LEU A 82 -3.26 39.45 16.27
C LEU A 82 -3.71 39.43 17.75
N MET A 83 -3.23 38.46 18.53
CA MET A 83 -3.51 38.37 19.98
C MET A 83 -2.92 39.54 20.79
N ARG A 84 -1.96 40.27 20.23
CA ARG A 84 -1.31 41.43 20.85
C ARG A 84 -1.81 42.77 20.32
N MET A 85 -2.60 42.77 19.25
CA MET A 85 -3.14 44.01 18.67
C MET A 85 -4.21 44.61 19.59
N SER A 86 -4.10 45.91 19.82
CA SER A 86 -5.16 46.68 20.46
C SER A 86 -6.36 46.80 19.52
N ARG A 87 -7.51 47.20 20.08
CA ARG A 87 -8.70 47.55 19.28
C ARG A 87 -8.37 48.61 18.23
N ASP A 88 -7.52 49.58 18.58
CA ASP A 88 -7.21 50.70 17.71
C ASP A 88 -6.24 50.29 16.59
N ASP A 89 -5.35 49.31 16.85
CA ASP A 89 -4.51 48.67 15.82
C ASP A 89 -5.35 47.89 14.82
N LEU A 90 -6.29 47.05 15.30
CA LEU A 90 -7.21 46.31 14.42
C LEU A 90 -8.07 47.27 13.58
N PHE A 91 -8.52 48.37 14.17
CA PHE A 91 -9.26 49.40 13.43
C PHE A 91 -8.40 50.05 12.34
N SER A 92 -7.11 50.29 12.61
CA SER A 92 -6.16 50.86 11.65
C SER A 92 -5.89 49.91 10.47
N GLU A 93 -5.69 48.62 10.74
CA GLU A 93 -5.46 47.60 9.70
C GLU A 93 -6.67 47.37 8.81
N LEU A 94 -7.87 47.40 9.41
CA LEU A 94 -9.14 47.39 8.68
C LEU A 94 -9.35 48.68 7.86
N GLY A 95 -8.53 49.71 8.05
CA GLY A 95 -8.50 50.94 7.27
C GLY A 95 -8.36 50.68 5.76
N SER A 96 -7.64 49.63 5.38
CA SER A 96 -7.41 49.21 4.00
C SER A 96 -8.64 48.61 3.28
N THR A 97 -9.71 48.27 4.02
CA THR A 97 -10.92 47.63 3.46
C THR A 97 -12.02 48.62 3.05
N THR A 98 -12.86 48.24 2.08
CA THR A 98 -14.05 49.01 1.62
C THR A 98 -15.27 48.92 2.56
N ILE A 99 -15.04 48.70 3.86
CA ILE A 99 -16.08 48.55 4.88
C ILE A 99 -16.45 49.93 5.47
N ASP A 100 -17.69 50.17 5.87
CA ASP A 100 -18.12 51.43 6.50
C ASP A 100 -17.40 51.71 7.84
N GLY A 101 -17.12 52.99 8.16
CA GLY A 101 -16.33 53.39 9.34
C GLY A 101 -16.97 53.07 10.70
N ASN A 102 -18.31 53.03 10.80
CA ASN A 102 -18.99 52.58 12.02
C ASN A 102 -18.97 51.06 12.13
N MET A 103 -19.12 50.36 11.00
CA MET A 103 -18.98 48.91 10.92
C MET A 103 -17.56 48.45 11.29
N LYS A 104 -16.51 49.15 10.83
CA LYS A 104 -15.11 48.88 11.20
C LYS A 104 -14.89 48.96 12.71
N ARG A 105 -15.46 49.97 13.38
CA ARG A 105 -15.36 50.11 14.85
C ARG A 105 -16.10 49.01 15.61
N ALA A 106 -17.15 48.45 15.03
CA ALA A 106 -17.87 47.31 15.62
C ALA A 106 -17.09 46.01 15.42
N LEU A 107 -16.57 45.78 14.20
CA LEU A 107 -15.75 44.61 13.85
C LEU A 107 -14.46 44.55 14.65
N ALA A 108 -13.71 45.66 14.74
CA ALA A 108 -12.48 45.73 15.53
C ALA A 108 -12.74 45.44 17.02
N ARG A 109 -13.89 45.88 17.56
CA ARG A 109 -14.29 45.57 18.95
C ARG A 109 -14.67 44.11 19.14
N GLY A 110 -15.54 43.58 18.28
CA GLY A 110 -16.00 42.20 18.37
C GLY A 110 -14.85 41.21 18.22
N LEU A 111 -13.98 41.44 17.23
CA LEU A 111 -12.83 40.58 16.98
C LEU A 111 -11.80 40.64 18.13
N ASN A 112 -11.53 41.84 18.68
CA ASN A 112 -10.64 41.98 19.83
C ASN A 112 -11.17 41.22 21.06
N LEU A 113 -12.49 41.25 21.31
CA LEU A 113 -13.10 40.49 22.40
C LEU A 113 -12.99 38.97 22.19
N CYS A 114 -13.23 38.48 20.96
CA CYS A 114 -13.04 37.06 20.62
C CYS A 114 -11.59 36.61 20.80
N ILE A 115 -10.64 37.45 20.39
CA ILE A 115 -9.19 37.24 20.55
C ILE A 115 -8.82 37.15 22.04
N GLN A 116 -9.28 38.09 22.87
CA GLN A 116 -8.95 38.13 24.30
C GLN A 116 -9.60 36.99 25.10
N ALA A 117 -10.70 36.42 24.61
CA ALA A 117 -11.36 35.27 25.21
C ALA A 117 -10.68 33.92 24.89
N ALA A 118 -9.74 33.88 23.93
CA ALA A 118 -9.01 32.67 23.57
C ALA A 118 -7.84 32.41 24.54
N PRO A 119 -7.53 31.13 24.89
CA PRO A 119 -6.41 30.81 25.77
C PRO A 119 -5.10 31.33 25.19
N GLN A 120 -4.35 32.09 25.99
CA GLN A 120 -3.11 32.75 25.59
C GLN A 120 -2.02 31.70 25.29
N PRO A 121 -1.33 31.77 24.14
CA PRO A 121 -0.17 30.92 23.89
C PRO A 121 0.97 31.32 24.83
N GLN A 122 1.61 30.33 25.46
CA GLN A 122 2.80 30.55 26.27
C GLN A 122 3.92 31.20 25.43
N PRO A 123 4.73 32.08 26.03
CA PRO A 123 5.75 32.83 25.30
C PRO A 123 6.80 31.92 24.68
N LEU A 124 7.19 32.24 23.43
CA LEU A 124 8.32 31.64 22.72
C LEU A 124 9.59 31.73 23.57
N GLN A 125 10.07 30.57 24.02
CA GLN A 125 11.45 30.38 24.44
C GLN A 125 12.36 30.27 23.20
N PRO A 126 13.69 30.49 23.33
CA PRO A 126 14.63 30.52 22.21
C PRO A 126 14.63 29.18 21.47
N VAL A 127 14.95 29.22 20.16
CA VAL A 127 15.26 28.10 19.25
C VAL A 127 15.24 26.74 19.95
N ALA A 128 14.14 26.01 19.78
CA ALA A 128 13.96 24.71 20.42
C ALA A 128 15.10 23.77 20.01
N THR A 129 15.79 23.21 21.00
CA THR A 129 16.76 22.15 20.81
C THR A 129 16.12 20.99 20.03
N PRO A 130 16.82 20.41 19.04
CA PRO A 130 16.35 19.21 18.32
C PRO A 130 15.97 18.11 19.30
N SER A 131 15.12 17.18 18.88
CA SER A 131 14.85 16.02 19.73
C SER A 131 16.17 15.33 20.10
N GLU A 132 16.26 14.74 21.30
CA GLU A 132 17.47 14.04 21.77
C GLU A 132 17.95 12.97 20.78
N THR A 133 17.06 12.48 19.91
CA THR A 133 17.35 11.49 18.87
C THR A 133 17.81 12.06 17.52
N ASP A 134 17.60 13.35 17.25
CA ASP A 134 17.95 13.94 15.95
C ASP A 134 19.44 14.26 15.85
N LYS A 135 20.09 14.68 16.95
CA LYS A 135 21.54 14.95 16.94
C LYS A 135 22.37 13.69 16.64
N PRO A 136 22.15 12.56 17.33
CA PRO A 136 22.83 11.31 16.98
C PRO A 136 22.53 10.87 15.54
N PHE A 137 21.32 11.11 15.05
CA PHE A 137 20.94 10.78 13.68
C PHE A 137 21.66 11.63 12.63
N ALA A 138 21.77 12.95 12.83
CA ALA A 138 22.53 13.82 11.95
C ALA A 138 24.01 13.38 11.89
N LEU A 139 24.61 13.09 13.05
CA LEU A 139 25.97 12.55 13.11
C LEU A 139 26.11 11.22 12.35
N ALA A 140 25.08 10.36 12.40
CA ALA A 140 25.08 9.11 11.65
C ALA A 140 25.02 9.35 10.14
N LEU A 141 24.28 10.35 9.68
CA LEU A 141 24.22 10.68 8.26
C LEU A 141 25.57 11.19 7.73
N ASP A 142 26.32 11.91 8.57
CA ASP A 142 27.63 12.48 8.20
C ASP A 142 28.74 11.43 8.13
N ASP A 143 28.76 10.48 9.07
CA ASP A 143 29.87 9.51 9.20
C ASP A 143 29.54 8.10 8.70
N ALA A 144 28.30 7.87 8.24
CA ALA A 144 27.88 6.57 7.74
C ALA A 144 28.69 6.14 6.52
N LYS A 145 29.30 4.96 6.62
CA LYS A 145 30.01 4.29 5.53
C LYS A 145 29.19 3.15 4.98
N LEU A 146 29.08 3.11 3.65
CA LEU A 146 28.51 1.99 2.92
C LEU A 146 29.54 0.87 2.82
N ASP A 147 29.13 -0.35 3.13
CA ASP A 147 29.99 -1.52 2.94
C ASP A 147 30.20 -1.85 1.46
N GLU A 148 31.19 -2.71 1.17
CA GLU A 148 31.56 -3.08 -0.20
C GLU A 148 30.41 -3.73 -1.00
N SER A 149 29.43 -4.32 -0.31
CA SER A 149 28.27 -4.93 -0.96
C SER A 149 27.18 -3.93 -1.34
N GLY A 150 27.25 -2.70 -0.81
CA GLY A 150 26.18 -1.72 -0.96
C GLY A 150 24.92 -2.02 -0.12
N ARG A 151 24.99 -2.94 0.85
CA ARG A 151 23.81 -3.44 1.60
C ARG A 151 23.74 -2.97 3.04
N MET A 152 24.80 -2.40 3.58
CA MET A 152 24.84 -1.97 4.98
C MET A 152 25.50 -0.60 5.12
N LEU A 153 24.80 0.33 5.77
CA LEU A 153 25.41 1.54 6.32
C LEU A 153 25.83 1.28 7.76
N THR A 154 27.03 1.74 8.11
CA THR A 154 27.53 1.70 9.49
C THR A 154 28.01 3.09 9.91
N THR A 155 27.58 3.54 11.07
CA THR A 155 28.05 4.77 11.74
C THR A 155 28.93 4.42 12.93
N GLU A 156 29.96 5.22 13.21
CA GLU A 156 30.82 5.06 14.39
C GLU A 156 30.36 5.99 15.52
N LYS A 157 30.03 7.24 15.18
CA LYS A 157 29.78 8.36 16.11
C LYS A 157 28.30 8.61 16.34
N GLY A 158 27.46 8.40 15.34
CA GLY A 158 26.04 8.68 15.39
C GLY A 158 25.19 7.51 15.87
N SER A 159 23.88 7.66 15.72
CA SER A 159 22.90 6.59 15.85
C SER A 159 21.83 6.73 14.80
N PHE A 160 21.54 5.68 14.05
CA PHE A 160 20.42 5.73 13.13
C PHE A 160 19.08 5.76 13.89
N LYS A 161 19.01 5.20 15.10
CA LYS A 161 17.78 5.03 15.89
C LYS A 161 17.11 6.38 16.25
N ARG A 162 16.02 6.72 15.55
CA ARG A 162 15.18 7.90 15.85
C ARG A 162 13.93 7.63 16.69
N GLN A 163 13.45 6.38 16.75
CA GLN A 163 12.30 5.97 17.55
C GLN A 163 12.50 4.52 18.04
N SER A 164 11.68 4.07 19.00
CA SER A 164 11.66 2.69 19.48
C SER A 164 11.31 1.72 18.34
N THR A 165 12.31 0.92 17.96
CA THR A 165 12.27 -0.24 17.07
C THR A 165 11.82 0.01 15.61
N SER A 166 12.79 0.07 14.69
CA SER A 166 12.55 -0.45 13.33
C SER A 166 13.35 -1.74 13.18
N GLU A 167 12.86 -2.60 12.32
CA GLU A 167 13.21 -4.00 12.27
C GLU A 167 14.44 -4.29 11.40
N ILE A 168 15.03 -3.26 10.77
CA ILE A 168 16.10 -3.40 9.76
C ILE A 168 17.30 -2.50 10.07
N TRP A 169 17.37 -2.02 11.30
CA TRP A 169 18.47 -1.21 11.80
C TRP A 169 18.67 -1.44 13.29
N ASN A 170 19.85 -1.12 13.78
CA ASN A 170 20.07 -0.89 15.19
C ASN A 170 20.69 0.50 15.34
N GLU A 171 21.29 0.79 16.49
CA GLU A 171 21.89 2.10 16.72
C GLU A 171 22.99 2.41 15.69
N LYS A 172 23.81 1.43 15.31
CA LYS A 172 25.01 1.68 14.49
C LYS A 172 24.92 1.20 13.06
N LYS A 173 23.96 0.33 12.73
CA LYS A 173 23.87 -0.34 11.43
C LYS A 173 22.48 -0.18 10.82
N PHE A 174 22.42 0.04 9.52
CA PHE A 174 21.19 0.18 8.74
C PHE A 174 21.27 -0.62 7.45
N TYR A 175 20.35 -1.57 7.26
CA TYR A 175 20.31 -2.41 6.07
C TYR A 175 19.63 -1.68 4.90
N ILE A 176 20.30 -1.67 3.76
CA ILE A 176 19.80 -1.08 2.50
C ILE A 176 19.20 -2.20 1.65
N ARG A 177 17.89 -2.08 1.38
CA ARG A 177 17.21 -2.93 0.41
C ARG A 177 17.66 -2.60 -1.00
N GLU A 178 17.67 -3.59 -1.88
CA GLU A 178 18.02 -3.39 -3.30
C GLU A 178 17.13 -2.33 -3.96
N CYS A 179 15.83 -2.40 -3.69
CA CYS A 179 14.86 -1.48 -4.25
C CYS A 179 15.09 -0.03 -3.82
N TYR A 180 15.77 0.22 -2.68
CA TYR A 180 16.09 1.58 -2.27
C TYR A 180 17.09 2.22 -3.24
N GLN A 181 18.10 1.47 -3.68
CA GLN A 181 19.10 1.98 -4.63
C GLN A 181 18.42 2.35 -5.96
N HIS A 182 17.67 1.40 -6.54
CA HIS A 182 17.00 1.60 -7.82
C HIS A 182 15.99 2.75 -7.81
N ILE A 183 15.16 2.86 -6.75
CA ILE A 183 14.18 3.95 -6.65
C ILE A 183 14.90 5.29 -6.51
N ALA A 184 15.93 5.38 -5.66
CA ALA A 184 16.69 6.61 -5.49
C ALA A 184 17.42 7.03 -6.77
N ASP A 185 17.99 6.09 -7.52
CA ASP A 185 18.62 6.36 -8.82
C ASP A 185 17.60 6.93 -9.81
N LEU A 186 16.41 6.34 -9.91
CA LEU A 186 15.35 6.85 -10.78
C LEU A 186 14.84 8.22 -10.33
N MET A 187 14.74 8.47 -9.02
CA MET A 187 14.35 9.78 -8.48
C MET A 187 15.37 10.87 -8.86
N PHE A 188 16.66 10.59 -8.71
CA PHE A 188 17.71 11.54 -9.08
C PHE A 188 17.85 11.73 -10.59
N GLN A 189 17.70 10.67 -11.39
CA GLN A 189 17.75 10.76 -12.85
C GLN A 189 16.60 11.57 -13.43
N LYS A 190 15.36 11.32 -12.95
CA LYS A 190 14.18 12.07 -13.42
C LYS A 190 14.13 13.48 -12.84
N ASN A 191 14.67 13.66 -11.64
CA ASN A 191 14.70 14.89 -10.87
C ASN A 191 13.39 15.72 -10.91
N PRO A 192 12.21 15.11 -10.72
CA PRO A 192 10.97 15.87 -10.75
C PRO A 192 10.91 16.83 -9.54
N PRO A 193 10.23 17.99 -9.69
CA PRO A 193 10.10 18.97 -8.61
C PRO A 193 9.26 18.44 -7.44
N ALA A 194 8.25 17.61 -7.71
CA ALA A 194 7.42 16.98 -6.69
C ALA A 194 7.32 15.47 -6.96
N MET A 195 7.59 14.67 -5.93
CA MET A 195 7.57 13.21 -5.95
C MET A 195 6.61 12.65 -4.92
N SER A 196 6.09 11.44 -5.17
CA SER A 196 5.39 10.64 -4.17
C SER A 196 6.00 9.24 -4.06
N LEU A 197 6.16 8.75 -2.83
CA LEU A 197 6.52 7.38 -2.51
C LEU A 197 5.36 6.69 -1.80
N LEU A 198 4.77 5.75 -2.53
CA LEU A 198 3.57 5.02 -2.17
C LEU A 198 3.93 3.59 -1.77
N GLY A 199 3.05 2.96 -0.99
CA GLY A 199 3.14 1.53 -0.68
C GLY A 199 2.43 1.16 0.61
N SER A 200 2.27 -0.15 0.83
CA SER A 200 1.58 -0.68 2.01
C SER A 200 2.23 -0.23 3.33
N SER A 201 1.44 -0.16 4.40
CA SER A 201 1.98 0.14 5.73
C SER A 201 3.01 -0.92 6.16
N GLY A 202 4.12 -0.50 6.76
CA GLY A 202 5.10 -1.42 7.37
C GLY A 202 6.14 -2.07 6.45
N ILE A 203 6.26 -1.64 5.18
CA ILE A 203 7.25 -2.18 4.22
C ILE A 203 8.59 -1.41 4.19
N GLY A 204 8.75 -0.37 5.03
CA GLY A 204 10.01 0.39 5.14
C GLY A 204 10.10 1.68 4.31
N LYS A 205 9.01 2.41 4.08
CA LYS A 205 9.07 3.74 3.42
C LYS A 205 9.84 4.78 4.25
N SER A 206 9.60 4.83 5.56
CA SER A 206 10.34 5.70 6.48
C SER A 206 11.83 5.33 6.55
N ASN A 207 12.17 4.08 6.26
CA ASN A 207 13.57 3.63 6.17
C ASN A 207 14.21 4.06 4.84
N PHE A 208 13.48 4.00 3.73
CA PHE A 208 13.94 4.55 2.46
C PHE A 208 14.30 6.04 2.57
N MET A 209 13.51 6.82 3.31
CA MET A 209 13.82 8.23 3.59
C MET A 209 15.22 8.43 4.18
N ILE A 210 15.63 7.60 5.14
CA ILE A 210 16.96 7.69 5.77
C ILE A 210 18.05 7.45 4.73
N TYR A 211 17.89 6.42 3.91
CA TYR A 211 18.81 6.12 2.80
C TYR A 211 18.88 7.27 1.79
N LEU A 212 17.74 7.87 1.44
CA LEU A 212 17.67 8.98 0.49
C LEU A 212 18.38 10.24 1.01
N ILE A 213 18.19 10.57 2.30
CA ILE A 213 18.88 11.70 2.95
C ILE A 213 20.38 11.45 2.93
N TRP A 214 20.83 10.27 3.38
CA TRP A 214 22.25 9.91 3.37
C TRP A 214 22.85 10.01 1.97
N ARG A 215 22.21 9.42 0.96
CA ARG A 215 22.64 9.52 -0.45
C ARG A 215 22.77 10.95 -0.94
N ARG A 216 21.87 11.85 -0.54
CA ARG A 216 21.95 13.26 -0.93
C ARG A 216 23.16 13.97 -0.32
N PHE A 217 23.56 13.59 0.90
CA PHE A 217 24.79 14.11 1.53
C PHE A 217 26.07 13.52 0.96
N GLN A 218 26.00 12.38 0.27
CA GLN A 218 27.14 11.84 -0.49
C GLN A 218 27.34 12.51 -1.84
N ASP A 219 26.35 13.27 -2.33
CA ASP A 219 26.43 13.95 -3.62
C ASP A 219 27.19 15.29 -3.47
N PRO A 220 28.32 15.50 -4.17
CA PRO A 220 29.11 16.72 -4.04
C PRO A 220 28.37 18.01 -4.44
N GLU A 221 27.39 17.92 -5.34
CA GLU A 221 26.63 19.07 -5.80
C GLU A 221 25.45 19.38 -4.87
N LEU A 222 24.85 18.34 -4.28
CA LEU A 222 23.63 18.45 -3.46
C LEU A 222 23.88 18.53 -1.95
N SER A 223 24.99 18.00 -1.45
CA SER A 223 25.34 17.90 -0.02
C SER A 223 25.40 19.24 0.73
N LYS A 224 25.59 20.34 0.01
CA LYS A 224 25.59 21.72 0.55
C LYS A 224 24.19 22.28 0.81
N PHE A 225 23.15 21.64 0.26
CA PHE A 225 21.78 22.11 0.39
C PHE A 225 21.06 21.37 1.54
N PRO A 226 20.20 22.08 2.30
CA PRO A 226 19.50 21.49 3.43
C PRO A 226 18.47 20.44 2.99
N VAL A 227 18.25 19.47 3.86
CA VAL A 227 17.10 18.56 3.80
C VAL A 227 16.14 18.89 4.93
N PHE A 228 14.87 19.11 4.60
CA PHE A 228 13.81 19.39 5.54
C PHE A 228 12.95 18.14 5.69
N LEU A 229 12.78 17.66 6.92
CA LEU A 229 11.86 16.58 7.24
C LEU A 229 10.69 17.14 8.03
N HIS A 230 9.49 16.99 7.51
CA HIS A 230 8.26 17.38 8.17
C HIS A 230 7.49 16.16 8.68
N ARG A 231 7.31 16.08 10.00
CA ARG A 231 6.61 14.99 10.68
C ARG A 231 5.93 15.52 11.95
N LEU A 232 4.69 15.12 12.21
CA LEU A 232 3.94 15.50 13.41
C LEU A 232 3.97 17.01 13.65
N ASP A 233 3.72 17.77 12.57
CA ASP A 233 3.73 19.24 12.52
C ASP A 233 5.06 19.91 12.92
N LYS A 234 6.15 19.14 12.97
CA LYS A 234 7.51 19.65 13.18
C LYS A 234 8.34 19.55 11.91
N ILE A 235 9.06 20.61 11.60
CA ILE A 235 10.00 20.66 10.46
C ILE A 235 11.42 20.64 11.03
N THR A 236 12.15 19.56 10.79
CA THR A 236 13.56 19.46 11.16
C THR A 236 14.43 19.68 9.92
N GLN A 237 15.31 20.66 9.97
CA GLN A 237 16.34 20.89 8.97
C GLN A 237 17.60 20.08 9.33
N PHE A 238 18.14 19.38 8.33
CA PHE A 238 19.41 18.68 8.36
C PHE A 238 20.35 19.28 7.31
N LYS A 239 21.62 19.45 7.69
CA LYS A 239 22.72 19.83 6.79
C LYS A 239 23.97 19.09 7.20
N THR A 240 24.80 18.76 6.21
CA THR A 240 26.06 18.05 6.41
C THR A 240 26.96 18.81 7.39
N GLY A 241 27.38 18.17 8.48
CA GLY A 241 28.30 18.74 9.47
C GLY A 241 27.71 19.83 10.39
N GLU A 242 26.41 20.12 10.31
CA GLU A 242 25.71 21.04 11.22
C GLU A 242 24.79 20.25 12.17
N GLU A 243 24.55 20.78 13.37
CA GLU A 243 23.49 20.23 14.23
C GLU A 243 22.12 20.42 13.54
N PRO A 244 21.19 19.45 13.68
CA PRO A 244 19.85 19.62 13.16
C PRO A 244 19.16 20.81 13.83
N LEU A 245 18.17 21.41 13.16
CA LEU A 245 17.43 22.55 13.69
C LEU A 245 15.93 22.35 13.47
N GLU A 246 15.12 22.61 14.50
CA GLU A 246 13.67 22.75 14.30
C GLU A 246 13.40 24.14 13.69
N VAL A 247 12.72 24.17 12.55
CA VAL A 247 12.50 25.40 11.76
C VAL A 247 11.02 25.59 11.48
N ASP A 248 10.64 26.81 11.08
CA ASP A 248 9.28 27.14 10.69
C ASP A 248 9.05 26.98 9.17
N VAL A 249 7.78 27.11 8.78
CA VAL A 249 7.36 27.06 7.36
C VAL A 249 7.99 28.18 6.54
N ARG A 250 8.31 29.34 7.14
CA ARG A 250 8.94 30.46 6.42
C ARG A 250 10.34 30.09 5.97
N THR A 251 11.11 29.45 6.86
CA THR A 251 12.44 28.94 6.56
C THR A 251 12.38 27.90 5.44
N LEU A 252 11.42 26.97 5.50
CA LEU A 252 11.18 26.00 4.43
C LEU A 252 10.81 26.66 3.09
N ARG A 253 9.94 27.68 3.08
CA ARG A 253 9.56 28.42 1.86
C ARG A 253 10.72 29.19 1.24
N SER A 254 11.66 29.66 2.05
CA SER A 254 12.88 30.33 1.59
C SER A 254 13.99 29.38 1.13
N ALA A 255 13.76 28.07 1.14
CA ALA A 255 14.77 27.08 0.78
C ALA A 255 15.15 27.19 -0.71
N PRO A 256 16.44 26.96 -1.04
CA PRO A 256 16.87 26.92 -2.43
C PRO A 256 16.18 25.77 -3.17
N SER A 257 16.01 25.88 -4.50
CA SER A 257 15.30 24.86 -5.29
C SER A 257 15.98 23.48 -5.22
N GLN A 258 17.28 23.45 -4.97
CA GLN A 258 18.08 22.25 -4.76
C GLN A 258 18.02 21.69 -3.32
N ALA A 259 17.27 22.29 -2.40
CA ALA A 259 16.95 21.64 -1.13
C ALA A 259 16.00 20.45 -1.37
N LEU A 260 15.94 19.53 -0.41
CA LEU A 260 14.95 18.44 -0.42
C LEU A 260 13.98 18.61 0.73
N TYR A 261 12.70 18.62 0.43
CA TYR A 261 11.62 18.62 1.40
C TYR A 261 10.95 17.25 1.44
N ILE A 262 11.02 16.55 2.57
CA ILE A 262 10.38 15.25 2.77
C ILE A 262 9.21 15.41 3.73
N MET A 263 8.03 14.98 3.32
CA MET A 263 6.82 15.01 4.13
C MET A 263 6.31 13.61 4.42
N ASP A 264 6.11 13.30 5.69
CA ASP A 264 5.43 12.08 6.14
C ASP A 264 3.90 12.31 6.14
N ALA A 265 3.13 11.34 5.67
CA ALA A 265 1.69 11.49 5.42
C ALA A 265 0.78 11.64 6.66
N ASP A 266 1.36 11.65 7.86
CA ASP A 266 0.61 12.00 9.07
C ASP A 266 0.39 13.53 9.19
N ASN A 267 0.97 14.34 8.29
CA ASN A 267 0.77 15.79 8.27
C ASN A 267 -0.48 16.16 7.45
N GLN A 268 -1.30 17.06 8.01
CA GLN A 268 -2.59 17.47 7.42
C GLN A 268 -2.47 18.59 6.36
N TYR A 269 -1.29 19.22 6.20
CA TYR A 269 -1.12 20.39 5.33
C TYR A 269 0.14 20.29 4.48
N GLU A 270 -0.04 20.48 3.17
CA GLU A 270 1.07 20.69 2.25
C GLU A 270 1.64 22.10 2.42
N CYS A 271 2.96 22.21 2.53
CA CYS A 271 3.62 23.50 2.40
C CYS A 271 3.95 23.69 0.92
N TYR A 272 3.39 24.72 0.30
CA TYR A 272 3.84 25.13 -1.02
C TYR A 272 5.32 25.54 -0.93
N VAL A 273 6.18 24.87 -1.70
CA VAL A 273 7.63 25.06 -1.71
C VAL A 273 8.14 25.04 -3.15
N ASP A 274 9.18 25.83 -3.42
CA ASP A 274 9.87 25.88 -4.71
C ASP A 274 11.04 24.87 -4.80
N CYS A 275 11.33 24.17 -3.69
CA CYS A 275 12.34 23.13 -3.63
C CYS A 275 11.79 21.75 -3.95
N GLN A 276 12.69 20.82 -4.30
CA GLN A 276 12.31 19.45 -4.60
C GLN A 276 11.59 18.82 -3.40
N SER A 277 10.43 18.22 -3.63
CA SER A 277 9.62 17.60 -2.57
C SER A 277 9.41 16.10 -2.77
N LEU A 278 9.36 15.36 -1.66
CA LEU A 278 9.01 13.95 -1.60
C LEU A 278 7.89 13.74 -0.58
N TRP A 279 6.73 13.36 -1.09
CA TRP A 279 5.57 12.95 -0.30
C TRP A 279 5.63 11.46 0.00
N ILE A 280 5.75 11.06 1.26
CA ILE A 280 5.74 9.64 1.64
C ILE A 280 4.39 9.30 2.24
N THR A 281 3.61 8.46 1.58
CA THR A 281 2.30 8.04 2.12
C THR A 281 2.12 6.53 2.16
N SER A 282 1.49 6.10 3.24
CA SER A 282 1.06 4.72 3.43
C SER A 282 -0.39 4.59 2.99
N ALA A 283 -0.78 3.43 2.46
CA ALA A 283 -2.18 3.01 2.41
C ALA A 283 -2.74 2.70 3.82
N ARG A 284 -2.36 3.48 4.83
CA ARG A 284 -2.89 3.41 6.20
C ARG A 284 -3.97 4.49 6.25
N LYS A 285 -5.21 4.01 6.24
CA LYS A 285 -6.47 4.67 6.59
C LYS A 285 -6.40 6.15 7.00
N PRO A 286 -7.46 6.89 6.67
CA PRO A 286 -7.97 7.90 7.57
C PRO A 286 -9.36 7.55 8.10
N GLU A 287 -9.76 8.31 9.11
CA GLU A 287 -10.98 8.10 9.89
C GLU A 287 -12.26 8.16 9.03
N SER A 288 -12.17 8.69 7.80
CA SER A 288 -13.21 8.63 6.77
C SER A 288 -12.64 8.34 5.36
N PRO A 289 -13.43 7.78 4.42
CA PRO A 289 -13.03 7.59 3.01
C PRO A 289 -12.64 8.87 2.25
N ALA A 290 -13.16 10.03 2.65
CA ALA A 290 -12.91 11.31 1.99
C ALA A 290 -11.44 11.76 2.12
N PHE A 291 -10.86 11.62 3.30
CA PHE A 291 -9.49 12.04 3.59
C PHE A 291 -8.44 11.18 2.85
N ASN A 292 -8.76 9.90 2.56
CA ASN A 292 -7.86 9.02 1.81
C ASN A 292 -7.78 9.48 0.35
N THR A 293 -8.96 9.81 -0.19
CA THR A 293 -9.09 10.34 -1.55
C THR A 293 -8.29 11.63 -1.70
N GLU A 294 -8.24 12.50 -0.69
CA GLU A 294 -7.45 13.73 -0.73
C GLU A 294 -5.94 13.45 -0.69
N HIS A 295 -5.42 12.69 0.27
CA HIS A 295 -3.98 12.38 0.32
C HIS A 295 -3.45 11.69 -0.93
N PHE A 296 -4.24 10.78 -1.49
CA PHE A 296 -3.88 10.14 -2.74
C PHE A 296 -4.04 11.08 -3.94
N LYS A 297 -5.05 11.98 -3.98
CA LYS A 297 -5.11 13.04 -5.00
C LYS A 297 -3.85 13.91 -4.97
N HIS A 298 -3.34 14.26 -3.80
CA HIS A 298 -2.08 15.02 -3.68
C HIS A 298 -0.89 14.22 -4.22
N ALA A 299 -0.77 12.94 -3.86
CA ALA A 299 0.26 12.06 -4.43
C ALA A 299 0.17 11.93 -5.97
N ASN A 300 -1.05 11.99 -6.52
CA ASN A 300 -1.31 11.93 -7.97
C ASN A 300 -0.96 13.23 -8.70
N ASN A 301 -0.93 14.35 -7.97
CA ASN A 301 -0.55 15.65 -8.51
C ASN A 301 0.98 15.81 -8.58
N CYS A 302 1.75 14.87 -8.00
CA CYS A 302 3.20 14.85 -8.12
C CYS A 302 3.64 14.43 -9.53
N CYS A 303 4.68 15.09 -10.05
CA CYS A 303 5.23 14.77 -11.37
C CYS A 303 5.99 13.43 -11.41
N GLY A 304 6.38 12.89 -10.24
CA GLY A 304 7.02 11.58 -10.12
C GLY A 304 6.37 10.69 -9.08
N GLU A 305 5.58 9.70 -9.51
CA GLU A 305 5.03 8.66 -8.63
C GLU A 305 5.94 7.43 -8.57
N PHE A 306 6.25 6.97 -7.35
CA PHE A 306 7.05 5.78 -7.09
C PHE A 306 6.35 4.86 -6.08
N PHE A 307 6.42 3.55 -6.29
CA PHE A 307 5.81 2.53 -5.44
C PHE A 307 6.86 1.61 -4.84
N LEU A 308 6.95 1.54 -3.52
CA LEU A 308 7.90 0.67 -2.82
C LEU A 308 7.37 -0.77 -2.76
N PRO A 309 8.16 -1.80 -3.12
CA PRO A 309 7.72 -3.18 -3.07
C PRO A 309 7.64 -3.71 -1.62
N PRO A 310 6.77 -4.70 -1.35
CA PRO A 310 6.87 -5.53 -0.15
C PRO A 310 8.24 -6.18 -0.03
N TRP A 311 8.59 -6.63 1.17
CA TRP A 311 9.81 -7.40 1.39
C TRP A 311 9.73 -8.79 0.78
N THR A 312 10.84 -9.28 0.23
CA THR A 312 10.99 -10.71 -0.09
C THR A 312 11.46 -11.47 1.14
N LEU A 313 11.25 -12.79 1.15
CA LEU A 313 11.78 -13.65 2.21
C LEU A 313 13.32 -13.62 2.21
N ASP A 314 13.93 -13.65 1.02
CA ASP A 314 15.39 -13.58 0.86
C ASP A 314 15.97 -12.27 1.44
N GLU A 315 15.28 -11.13 1.25
CA GLU A 315 15.71 -9.86 1.85
C GLU A 315 15.72 -9.92 3.40
N MET A 316 14.76 -10.63 3.99
CA MET A 316 14.64 -10.78 5.45
C MET A 316 15.64 -11.80 6.01
N LEU A 317 15.97 -12.84 5.25
CA LEU A 317 16.92 -13.88 5.63
C LEU A 317 18.37 -13.57 5.23
N ASP A 318 18.62 -12.41 4.63
CA ASP A 318 19.96 -11.95 4.28
C ASP A 318 20.89 -11.99 5.50
N ALA A 319 22.10 -12.52 5.32
CA ALA A 319 23.08 -12.71 6.40
C ALA A 319 23.46 -11.41 7.13
N LYS A 320 23.27 -10.25 6.48
CA LYS A 320 23.49 -8.92 7.06
C LYS A 320 22.24 -8.36 7.74
N ALA A 321 21.06 -8.72 7.28
CA ALA A 321 19.78 -8.32 7.90
C ALA A 321 19.49 -9.12 9.18
N MET A 322 19.75 -10.43 9.16
CA MET A 322 19.47 -11.36 10.28
C MET A 322 20.01 -10.89 11.64
N PRO A 323 21.28 -10.42 11.76
CA PRO A 323 21.81 -9.92 13.02
C PRO A 323 21.15 -8.63 13.51
N LEU A 324 20.46 -7.86 12.65
CA LEU A 324 19.83 -6.60 13.05
C LEU A 324 18.51 -6.83 13.77
N HIS A 325 17.71 -7.81 13.32
CA HIS A 325 16.44 -8.14 13.98
C HIS A 325 16.57 -9.28 15.00
N GLY A 326 17.62 -10.12 14.90
CA GLY A 326 17.94 -11.14 15.89
C GLY A 326 16.88 -12.24 16.05
N LEU A 327 16.01 -12.42 15.05
CA LEU A 327 14.96 -13.45 15.09
C LEU A 327 15.49 -14.76 14.49
N PRO A 328 15.07 -15.92 15.01
CA PRO A 328 15.36 -17.21 14.37
C PRO A 328 14.75 -17.28 12.97
N GLN A 329 15.48 -17.90 12.02
CA GLN A 329 15.03 -18.06 10.63
C GLN A 329 13.62 -18.67 10.53
N GLN A 330 13.35 -19.72 11.30
CA GLN A 330 12.05 -20.40 11.31
C GLN A 330 10.89 -19.46 11.70
N VAL A 331 11.13 -18.53 12.62
CA VAL A 331 10.13 -17.54 13.06
C VAL A 331 9.85 -16.53 11.94
N VAL A 332 10.90 -16.10 11.22
CA VAL A 332 10.77 -15.20 10.07
C VAL A 332 9.97 -15.90 8.96
N GLU A 333 10.29 -17.14 8.63
CA GLU A 333 9.59 -17.92 7.60
C GLU A 333 8.11 -18.15 7.93
N GLU A 334 7.80 -18.56 9.17
CA GLU A 334 6.42 -18.75 9.62
C GLU A 334 5.62 -17.45 9.50
N ARG A 335 6.15 -16.35 10.04
CA ARG A 335 5.47 -15.06 10.04
C ARG A 335 5.38 -14.47 8.64
N PHE A 336 6.36 -14.70 7.78
CA PHE A 336 6.29 -14.31 6.36
C PHE A 336 5.17 -15.07 5.65
N GLY A 337 4.97 -16.37 5.93
CA GLY A 337 3.85 -17.13 5.40
C GLY A 337 2.48 -16.54 5.78
N ILE A 338 2.39 -15.91 6.96
CA ILE A 338 1.15 -15.32 7.49
C ILE A 338 0.94 -13.88 7.03
N PHE A 339 1.95 -13.02 7.18
CA PHE A 339 1.85 -11.57 6.97
C PHE A 339 2.41 -11.09 5.62
N GLY A 340 3.03 -12.01 4.86
CA GLY A 340 3.73 -11.72 3.62
C GLY A 340 4.91 -10.77 3.81
N GLY A 341 5.21 -9.98 2.79
CA GLY A 341 6.30 -9.00 2.77
C GLY A 341 6.12 -7.76 3.66
N THR A 342 5.35 -7.85 4.74
CA THR A 342 5.17 -6.74 5.70
C THR A 342 6.22 -6.85 6.82
N ALA A 343 7.42 -6.30 6.59
CA ALA A 343 8.53 -6.37 7.53
C ALA A 343 8.15 -6.00 8.97
N ARG A 344 7.31 -4.97 9.16
CA ARG A 344 6.83 -4.56 10.50
C ARG A 344 6.12 -5.66 11.30
N PHE A 345 5.48 -6.62 10.63
CA PHE A 345 4.78 -7.72 11.29
C PHE A 345 5.67 -8.96 11.39
N VAL A 346 6.45 -9.24 10.35
CA VAL A 346 7.33 -10.41 10.32
C VAL A 346 8.48 -10.26 11.32
N LEU A 347 9.14 -9.10 11.32
CA LEU A 347 10.38 -8.85 12.04
C LEU A 347 10.16 -8.20 13.42
N ARG A 348 8.91 -8.16 13.90
CA ARG A 348 8.54 -7.62 15.21
C ARG A 348 9.09 -8.51 16.32
N THR A 349 9.82 -7.93 17.28
CA THR A 349 10.41 -8.68 18.40
C THR A 349 9.48 -8.81 19.61
N ASP A 350 8.50 -7.92 19.75
CA ASP A 350 7.50 -7.99 20.82
C ASP A 350 6.35 -8.96 20.45
N GLU A 351 6.34 -10.13 21.09
CA GLU A 351 5.33 -11.18 20.88
C GLU A 351 3.89 -10.72 21.18
N ASN A 352 3.68 -9.84 22.16
CA ASN A 352 2.33 -9.34 22.47
C ASN A 352 1.79 -8.50 21.30
N LEU A 353 2.65 -7.71 20.66
CA LEU A 353 2.29 -6.94 19.49
C LEU A 353 2.11 -7.83 18.26
N VAL A 354 2.90 -8.91 18.11
CA VAL A 354 2.69 -9.93 17.06
C VAL A 354 1.32 -10.57 17.19
N GLN A 355 0.92 -10.95 18.40
CA GLN A 355 -0.39 -11.54 18.66
C GLN A 355 -1.53 -10.57 18.31
N LYS A 356 -1.41 -9.29 18.67
CA LYS A 356 -2.37 -8.25 18.26
C LYS A 356 -2.43 -8.06 16.75
N ASP A 357 -1.31 -8.18 16.05
CA ASP A 357 -1.28 -8.09 14.59
C ASP A 357 -1.95 -9.32 13.94
N ARG A 358 -1.82 -10.52 14.53
CA ARG A 358 -2.60 -11.71 14.12
C ARG A 358 -4.09 -11.50 14.34
N GLU A 359 -4.50 -11.00 15.50
CA GLU A 359 -5.91 -10.71 15.80
C GLU A 359 -6.51 -9.68 14.84
N ARG A 360 -5.74 -8.66 14.46
CA ARG A 360 -6.16 -7.68 13.44
C ARG A 360 -6.35 -8.32 12.07
N LEU A 361 -5.43 -9.21 11.67
CA LEU A 361 -5.54 -9.95 10.42
C LEU A 361 -6.78 -10.86 10.42
N GLU A 362 -7.02 -11.56 11.53
CA GLU A 362 -8.20 -12.38 11.73
C GLU A 362 -9.49 -11.57 11.68
N GLY A 363 -9.51 -10.40 12.32
CA GLY A 363 -10.62 -9.45 12.23
C GLY A 363 -10.87 -8.99 10.78
N ALA A 364 -9.81 -8.78 9.99
CA ALA A 364 -9.92 -8.42 8.58
C ALA A 364 -10.52 -9.57 7.74
N LEU A 365 -10.05 -10.80 7.95
CA LEU A 365 -10.53 -11.99 7.25
C LEU A 365 -12.00 -12.34 7.59
N ASN A 366 -12.43 -12.06 8.83
CA ASN A 366 -13.80 -12.30 9.29
C ASN A 366 -14.79 -11.19 8.89
N SER A 367 -14.31 -10.09 8.33
CA SER A 367 -15.16 -8.98 7.97
C SER A 367 -16.11 -9.35 6.83
N ALA A 368 -17.37 -8.91 6.90
CA ALA A 368 -18.37 -9.19 5.87
C ALA A 368 -17.96 -8.65 4.48
N ASP A 369 -17.15 -7.59 4.47
CA ASP A 369 -16.60 -6.93 3.29
C ASP A 369 -15.24 -7.51 2.84
N ALA A 370 -14.69 -8.57 3.47
CA ALA A 370 -13.36 -9.08 3.14
C ALA A 370 -13.19 -9.39 1.63
N LEU A 371 -14.17 -10.06 1.01
CA LEU A 371 -14.17 -10.30 -0.44
C LEU A 371 -14.43 -9.03 -1.27
N SER A 372 -15.30 -8.12 -0.83
CA SER A 372 -15.54 -6.87 -1.56
C SER A 372 -14.36 -5.90 -1.46
N THR A 373 -13.50 -6.03 -0.45
CA THR A 373 -12.25 -5.26 -0.38
C THR A 373 -11.22 -5.69 -1.42
N LEU A 374 -11.47 -6.82 -2.10
CA LEU A 374 -10.68 -7.30 -3.24
C LEU A 374 -11.21 -6.72 -4.57
N GLU A 375 -12.23 -5.85 -4.53
CA GLU A 375 -12.69 -5.14 -5.72
C GLU A 375 -11.50 -4.45 -6.39
N ILE A 376 -11.33 -4.76 -7.68
CA ILE A 376 -10.30 -4.17 -8.50
C ILE A 376 -10.70 -2.71 -8.72
N SER A 377 -10.30 -1.84 -7.82
CA SER A 377 -10.11 -0.45 -8.16
C SER A 377 -8.65 -0.29 -8.60
N SER A 378 -8.47 0.21 -9.83
CA SER A 378 -7.23 0.89 -10.22
C SER A 378 -6.84 1.99 -9.21
N ASP A 379 -7.79 2.41 -8.38
CA ASP A 379 -7.61 3.20 -7.17
C ASP A 379 -7.62 2.33 -5.89
N MET A 380 -6.56 1.54 -5.65
CA MET A 380 -6.21 1.09 -4.28
C MET A 380 -6.04 2.27 -3.29
N LYS A 381 -6.09 3.49 -3.82
CA LYS A 381 -6.08 4.78 -3.14
C LYS A 381 -7.32 4.99 -2.23
N ALA A 382 -8.40 4.21 -2.38
CA ALA A 382 -9.65 4.34 -1.61
C ALA A 382 -9.91 3.20 -0.59
N ILE A 383 -8.85 2.60 -0.08
CA ILE A 383 -8.93 1.34 0.66
C ILE A 383 -9.33 1.49 2.16
N SER A 384 -10.11 0.54 2.69
CA SER A 384 -10.53 0.44 4.09
C SER A 384 -9.38 0.18 5.08
N LYS A 385 -9.64 0.31 6.40
CA LYS A 385 -8.62 0.11 7.47
C LYS A 385 -7.88 -1.21 7.36
N ASN A 386 -8.55 -2.24 6.85
CA ASN A 386 -8.13 -3.62 7.02
C ASN A 386 -7.64 -4.27 5.71
N THR A 387 -8.02 -3.73 4.56
CA THR A 387 -7.63 -4.27 3.25
C THR A 387 -6.11 -4.29 3.04
N HIS A 388 -5.34 -3.34 3.61
CA HIS A 388 -3.87 -3.37 3.55
C HIS A 388 -3.25 -4.58 4.25
N LEU A 389 -4.03 -5.32 5.06
CA LEU A 389 -3.66 -6.62 5.64
C LEU A 389 -3.96 -7.77 4.67
N LEU A 390 -4.94 -7.61 3.79
CA LEU A 390 -5.41 -8.65 2.86
C LEU A 390 -4.76 -8.58 1.47
N VAL A 391 -4.37 -7.39 1.01
CA VAL A 391 -3.75 -7.17 -0.31
C VAL A 391 -2.57 -6.21 -0.21
N LYS A 392 -1.67 -6.31 -1.20
CA LYS A 392 -0.45 -5.50 -1.32
C LYS A 392 -0.26 -5.00 -2.74
N MET A 393 0.40 -3.86 -2.85
CA MET A 393 0.87 -3.28 -4.11
C MET A 393 2.20 -3.92 -4.50
N TYR A 394 2.31 -4.43 -5.71
CA TYR A 394 3.53 -5.00 -6.27
C TYR A 394 3.99 -4.16 -7.47
N PRO A 395 5.01 -3.31 -7.30
CA PRO A 395 5.46 -2.43 -8.37
C PRO A 395 6.03 -3.23 -9.55
N LYS A 396 5.84 -2.69 -10.76
CA LYS A 396 6.53 -3.13 -11.97
C LYS A 396 7.98 -2.62 -11.96
N ARG A 397 8.80 -3.09 -12.91
CA ARG A 397 10.27 -2.88 -12.96
C ARG A 397 10.75 -1.43 -12.80
N ASN A 398 9.94 -0.43 -13.17
CA ASN A 398 10.29 0.98 -13.10
C ASN A 398 9.68 1.73 -11.89
N PHE A 399 9.03 1.01 -10.97
CA PHE A 399 8.38 1.53 -9.77
C PHE A 399 7.33 2.61 -10.01
N SER A 400 6.89 2.88 -11.24
CA SER A 400 5.91 3.92 -11.56
C SER A 400 4.49 3.38 -11.75
N PHE A 401 4.32 2.07 -11.64
CA PHE A 401 3.06 1.36 -11.75
C PHE A 401 3.11 0.13 -10.84
N PHE A 402 1.96 -0.36 -10.40
CA PHE A 402 1.86 -1.55 -9.55
C PHE A 402 0.68 -2.44 -9.95
N ASP A 403 0.83 -3.73 -9.70
CA ASP A 403 -0.30 -4.65 -9.63
C ASP A 403 -0.75 -4.81 -8.18
N VAL A 404 -1.96 -5.33 -7.99
CA VAL A 404 -2.45 -5.74 -6.68
C VAL A 404 -2.46 -7.25 -6.59
N ASN A 405 -1.98 -7.78 -5.46
CA ASN A 405 -2.10 -9.19 -5.15
C ASN A 405 -2.48 -9.40 -3.68
N VAL A 406 -2.96 -10.61 -3.37
CA VAL A 406 -3.20 -11.06 -2.00
C VAL A 406 -1.91 -10.93 -1.19
N SER A 407 -2.03 -10.56 0.08
CA SER A 407 -0.90 -10.18 0.92
C SER A 407 0.01 -11.35 1.29
N SER A 408 -0.55 -12.54 1.44
CA SER A 408 0.19 -13.75 1.82
C SER A 408 -0.56 -15.03 1.40
N PRO A 409 0.13 -16.19 1.34
CA PRO A 409 -0.50 -17.49 1.14
C PRO A 409 -1.57 -17.78 2.20
N TYR A 410 -1.30 -17.49 3.48
CA TYR A 410 -2.27 -17.68 4.57
C TYR A 410 -3.56 -16.91 4.33
N VAL A 411 -3.47 -15.65 3.90
CA VAL A 411 -4.65 -14.83 3.62
C VAL A 411 -5.45 -15.42 2.47
N CYS A 412 -4.79 -15.88 1.40
CA CYS A 412 -5.48 -16.52 0.28
C CYS A 412 -6.23 -17.77 0.74
N GLN A 413 -5.54 -18.65 1.48
CA GLN A 413 -6.09 -19.88 2.06
C GLN A 413 -7.33 -19.60 2.90
N GLU A 414 -7.24 -18.67 3.85
CA GLU A 414 -8.34 -18.37 4.75
C GLU A 414 -9.50 -17.65 4.06
N LEU A 415 -9.24 -16.80 3.07
CA LEU A 415 -10.29 -16.20 2.24
C LEU A 415 -11.07 -17.27 1.48
N VAL A 416 -10.39 -18.19 0.82
CA VAL A 416 -11.05 -19.29 0.09
C VAL A 416 -11.82 -20.17 1.07
N LYS A 417 -11.17 -20.68 2.11
CA LYS A 417 -11.74 -21.61 3.09
C LYS A 417 -13.02 -21.10 3.74
N ARG A 418 -13.02 -19.85 4.21
CA ARG A 418 -14.18 -19.24 4.90
C ARG A 418 -15.34 -19.00 3.95
N ASN A 419 -15.05 -18.63 2.70
CA ASN A 419 -16.09 -18.29 1.72
C ASN A 419 -16.57 -19.49 0.92
N TRP A 420 -15.78 -20.56 0.78
CA TRP A 420 -16.14 -21.76 0.00
C TRP A 420 -17.43 -22.44 0.47
N GLN A 421 -17.67 -22.48 1.78
CA GLN A 421 -18.86 -23.11 2.35
C GLN A 421 -20.06 -22.16 2.47
N LYS A 422 -19.83 -20.90 2.84
CA LYS A 422 -20.90 -19.96 3.21
C LYS A 422 -21.24 -18.93 2.13
N ARG A 423 -20.29 -18.61 1.25
CA ARG A 423 -20.33 -17.49 0.31
C ARG A 423 -19.71 -17.86 -1.04
N ARG A 424 -19.91 -19.11 -1.50
CA ARG A 424 -19.27 -19.67 -2.70
C ARG A 424 -19.52 -18.82 -3.94
N LYS A 425 -20.77 -18.39 -4.14
CA LYS A 425 -21.16 -17.50 -5.23
C LYS A 425 -20.35 -16.20 -5.24
N ALA A 426 -20.25 -15.54 -4.10
CA ALA A 426 -19.48 -14.29 -3.99
C ALA A 426 -17.98 -14.52 -4.24
N LEU A 427 -17.42 -15.66 -3.79
CA LEU A 427 -16.03 -16.02 -4.10
C LEU A 427 -15.83 -16.20 -5.62
N TRP A 428 -16.77 -16.87 -6.29
CA TRP A 428 -16.70 -17.11 -7.73
C TRP A 428 -16.89 -15.84 -8.54
N GLU A 429 -17.82 -14.96 -8.13
CA GLU A 429 -17.97 -13.61 -8.69
C GLU A 429 -16.65 -12.84 -8.61
N ARG A 430 -15.88 -12.95 -7.51
CA ARG A 430 -14.55 -12.29 -7.42
C ARG A 430 -13.47 -12.94 -8.26
N ILE A 431 -13.48 -14.26 -8.42
CA ILE A 431 -12.58 -14.95 -9.36
C ILE A 431 -12.87 -14.47 -10.79
N GLU A 432 -14.14 -14.31 -11.14
CA GLU A 432 -14.58 -13.87 -12.46
C GLU A 432 -14.37 -12.38 -12.72
N GLU A 433 -14.65 -11.49 -11.77
CA GLU A 433 -14.34 -10.06 -11.89
C GLU A 433 -12.83 -9.84 -11.89
N GLY A 434 -12.11 -10.69 -11.17
CA GLY A 434 -10.67 -10.78 -11.04
C GLY A 434 -9.89 -11.09 -12.32
N ARG A 435 -10.55 -11.35 -13.45
CA ARG A 435 -9.99 -11.83 -14.74
C ARG A 435 -8.76 -11.07 -15.27
N ILE A 436 -8.52 -9.84 -14.81
CA ILE A 436 -7.42 -8.97 -15.25
C ILE A 436 -6.32 -8.79 -14.17
N THR A 437 -6.53 -9.22 -12.92
CA THR A 437 -5.56 -9.03 -11.82
C THR A 437 -5.04 -10.34 -11.21
N GLY A 438 -3.88 -10.26 -10.55
CA GLY A 438 -3.27 -11.41 -9.87
C GLY A 438 -4.12 -12.02 -8.73
N ILE A 439 -5.11 -11.28 -8.21
CA ILE A 439 -5.97 -11.75 -7.10
C ILE A 439 -6.94 -12.84 -7.55
N GLY A 440 -7.66 -12.64 -8.66
CA GLY A 440 -8.66 -13.61 -9.13
C GLY A 440 -8.02 -14.96 -9.44
N PHE A 441 -6.84 -14.92 -10.06
CA PHE A 441 -6.04 -16.12 -10.29
C PHE A 441 -5.60 -16.79 -8.98
N ALA A 442 -5.06 -16.04 -8.02
CA ALA A 442 -4.63 -16.59 -6.73
C ALA A 442 -5.78 -17.27 -5.96
N LEU A 443 -6.98 -16.67 -5.98
CA LEU A 443 -8.17 -17.26 -5.35
C LEU A 443 -8.63 -18.53 -6.08
N PHE A 444 -8.57 -18.56 -7.41
CA PHE A 444 -8.94 -19.72 -8.22
C PHE A 444 -7.98 -20.89 -8.00
N GLU A 445 -6.68 -20.62 -8.03
CA GLU A 445 -5.61 -21.59 -7.76
C GLU A 445 -5.79 -22.20 -6.36
N GLU A 446 -5.95 -21.36 -5.35
CA GLU A 446 -6.15 -21.78 -3.96
C GLU A 446 -7.47 -22.56 -3.76
N ALA A 447 -8.55 -22.17 -4.44
CA ALA A 447 -9.81 -22.91 -4.42
C ALA A 447 -9.65 -24.34 -4.95
N PHE A 448 -8.85 -24.54 -6.01
CA PHE A 448 -8.59 -25.87 -6.52
C PHE A 448 -7.72 -26.70 -5.58
N HIS A 449 -6.68 -26.10 -4.97
CA HIS A 449 -5.85 -26.79 -3.97
C HIS A 449 -6.66 -27.30 -2.79
N GLN A 450 -7.54 -26.47 -2.22
CA GLN A 450 -8.40 -26.87 -1.10
C GLN A 450 -9.44 -27.91 -1.51
N PHE A 451 -9.97 -27.80 -2.72
CA PHE A 451 -10.92 -28.76 -3.26
C PHE A 451 -10.32 -30.17 -3.35
N MET A 452 -9.09 -30.30 -3.88
CA MET A 452 -8.42 -31.61 -3.99
C MET A 452 -8.05 -32.21 -2.62
N GLN A 453 -7.84 -31.37 -1.61
CA GLN A 453 -7.47 -31.77 -0.26
C GLN A 453 -8.67 -31.96 0.69
N ASP A 454 -9.90 -31.64 0.25
CA ASP A 454 -11.10 -31.78 1.08
C ASP A 454 -11.38 -33.26 1.37
N GLN A 455 -11.17 -33.67 2.62
CA GLN A 455 -11.36 -35.04 3.11
C GLN A 455 -12.80 -35.55 2.92
N LYS A 456 -13.76 -34.66 2.68
CA LYS A 456 -15.16 -35.03 2.37
C LYS A 456 -15.37 -35.40 0.90
N LEU A 457 -14.35 -35.30 0.07
CA LEU A 457 -14.41 -35.51 -1.38
C LEU A 457 -13.67 -36.80 -1.78
N PRO A 458 -14.26 -38.00 -1.67
CA PRO A 458 -13.53 -39.24 -1.96
C PRO A 458 -13.21 -39.41 -3.46
N LYS A 459 -14.14 -39.05 -4.35
CA LYS A 459 -13.98 -39.07 -5.80
C LYS A 459 -14.84 -37.99 -6.44
N VAL A 460 -14.31 -37.32 -7.45
CA VAL A 460 -15.05 -36.29 -8.19
C VAL A 460 -14.91 -36.49 -9.68
N LYS A 461 -15.94 -36.12 -10.44
CA LYS A 461 -15.89 -36.07 -11.90
C LYS A 461 -15.98 -34.63 -12.33
N LEU A 462 -14.99 -34.19 -13.10
CA LEU A 462 -14.96 -32.84 -13.67
C LEU A 462 -15.17 -32.91 -15.17
N ARG A 463 -15.87 -31.92 -15.73
CA ARG A 463 -15.96 -31.76 -17.19
C ARG A 463 -14.54 -31.58 -17.73
N ALA A 464 -14.23 -32.27 -18.81
CA ALA A 464 -12.89 -32.28 -19.36
C ALA A 464 -12.93 -32.43 -20.88
N ARG A 465 -11.86 -32.02 -21.53
CA ARG A 465 -11.64 -32.24 -22.96
C ARG A 465 -10.18 -32.57 -23.17
N ARG A 466 -9.90 -33.62 -23.94
CA ARG A 466 -8.52 -33.90 -24.36
C ARG A 466 -8.13 -32.87 -25.41
N LEU A 467 -6.94 -32.29 -25.29
CA LEU A 467 -6.45 -31.32 -26.27
C LEU A 467 -5.70 -32.06 -27.38
N THR A 468 -6.01 -31.73 -28.63
CA THR A 468 -5.35 -32.27 -29.82
C THR A 468 -4.96 -31.13 -30.77
N ARG A 469 -4.05 -31.39 -31.72
CA ARG A 469 -3.61 -30.35 -32.67
C ARG A 469 -4.74 -29.83 -33.57
N ASP A 470 -5.69 -30.69 -33.89
CA ASP A 470 -6.87 -30.38 -34.72
C ASP A 470 -8.05 -29.83 -33.91
N GLY A 471 -8.03 -29.93 -32.58
CA GLY A 471 -9.04 -29.36 -31.69
C GLY A 471 -10.45 -29.93 -31.84
N THR A 472 -10.57 -31.16 -32.31
CA THR A 472 -11.84 -31.81 -32.68
C THR A 472 -12.46 -32.64 -31.55
N GLN A 473 -11.75 -32.84 -30.42
CA GLN A 473 -12.21 -33.67 -29.32
C GLN A 473 -13.45 -33.08 -28.64
N SER A 474 -14.41 -33.96 -28.35
CA SER A 474 -15.65 -33.61 -27.64
C SER A 474 -15.44 -33.55 -26.13
N ASP A 475 -16.37 -32.88 -25.45
CA ASP A 475 -16.41 -32.83 -24.00
C ASP A 475 -16.70 -34.21 -23.41
N THR A 476 -16.05 -34.49 -22.29
CA THR A 476 -16.18 -35.73 -21.52
C THR A 476 -16.08 -35.39 -20.03
N THR A 477 -15.93 -36.42 -19.20
CA THR A 477 -15.62 -36.26 -17.77
C THR A 477 -14.38 -37.04 -17.41
N VAL A 478 -13.54 -36.46 -16.54
CA VAL A 478 -12.39 -37.14 -15.94
C VAL A 478 -12.64 -37.27 -14.45
N GLY A 479 -12.43 -38.48 -13.92
CA GLY A 479 -12.51 -38.75 -12.50
C GLY A 479 -11.18 -38.45 -11.81
N PHE A 480 -11.24 -37.79 -10.66
CA PHE A 480 -10.11 -37.53 -9.78
C PHE A 480 -10.39 -38.08 -8.39
N THR A 481 -9.33 -38.51 -7.72
CA THR A 481 -9.36 -38.84 -6.28
C THR A 481 -9.14 -37.55 -5.49
N GLY A 482 -10.12 -37.18 -4.65
CA GLY A 482 -10.00 -36.07 -3.72
C GLY A 482 -9.66 -36.55 -2.31
N GLY A 483 -9.74 -35.66 -1.31
CA GLY A 483 -9.36 -35.99 0.07
C GLY A 483 -7.90 -36.38 0.21
N LEU A 484 -7.05 -35.77 -0.63
CA LEU A 484 -5.62 -36.06 -0.65
C LEU A 484 -4.90 -35.34 0.49
N ASP A 485 -3.87 -35.97 1.05
CA ASP A 485 -3.01 -35.33 2.03
C ASP A 485 -2.11 -34.30 1.34
N GLY A 486 -2.28 -33.02 1.69
CA GLY A 486 -1.44 -31.92 1.21
C GLY A 486 0.01 -32.07 1.64
N VAL A 487 0.93 -31.96 0.68
CA VAL A 487 2.37 -31.94 0.89
C VAL A 487 2.91 -30.66 0.26
N LEU A 488 3.27 -29.70 1.11
CA LEU A 488 3.91 -28.46 0.67
C LEU A 488 5.36 -28.74 0.27
N ILE A 489 5.74 -28.23 -0.89
CA ILE A 489 7.03 -28.47 -1.50
C ILE A 489 7.83 -27.18 -1.57
N THR A 490 8.96 -27.16 -0.85
CA THR A 490 9.94 -26.07 -0.87
C THR A 490 11.23 -26.52 -1.55
N GLY A 491 11.87 -25.62 -2.30
CA GLY A 491 13.17 -25.87 -2.93
C GLY A 491 13.17 -27.00 -3.96
N ASN A 492 14.08 -27.96 -3.82
CA ASN A 492 14.31 -29.07 -4.74
C ASN A 492 13.87 -30.40 -4.11
N PRO A 493 12.57 -30.72 -4.07
CA PRO A 493 12.08 -31.96 -3.48
C PRO A 493 12.57 -33.19 -4.26
N LYS A 494 12.56 -34.36 -3.63
CA LYS A 494 12.70 -35.60 -4.39
C LYS A 494 11.49 -35.78 -5.32
N PRO A 495 11.66 -36.32 -6.54
CA PRO A 495 10.56 -36.54 -7.48
C PRO A 495 9.78 -37.78 -7.05
N VAL A 496 9.10 -37.70 -5.90
CA VAL A 496 8.31 -38.80 -5.35
C VAL A 496 6.83 -38.52 -5.63
N ILE A 497 6.11 -39.56 -6.03
CA ILE A 497 4.68 -39.49 -6.32
C ILE A 497 4.01 -40.63 -5.55
N GLU A 498 3.49 -40.37 -4.37
CA GLU A 498 2.76 -41.38 -3.58
C GLU A 498 1.25 -41.30 -3.85
N ALA A 499 0.57 -42.45 -3.74
CA ALA A 499 -0.88 -42.49 -3.79
C ALA A 499 -1.46 -41.77 -2.56
N GLY A 500 -2.57 -41.05 -2.75
CA GLY A 500 -3.22 -40.31 -1.66
C GLY A 500 -2.53 -38.99 -1.26
N LYS A 501 -1.47 -38.58 -1.96
CA LYS A 501 -0.77 -37.31 -1.71
C LYS A 501 -1.09 -36.26 -2.77
N TYR A 502 -1.19 -35.00 -2.34
CA TYR A 502 -1.31 -33.82 -3.19
C TYR A 502 -0.10 -32.91 -2.97
N TYR A 503 0.78 -32.84 -3.97
CA TYR A 503 2.02 -32.08 -3.86
C TYR A 503 1.83 -30.68 -4.45
N GLN A 504 2.09 -29.66 -3.62
CA GLN A 504 1.93 -28.25 -3.97
C GLN A 504 3.25 -27.50 -3.74
N PRO A 505 3.95 -27.07 -4.81
CA PRO A 505 5.04 -26.10 -4.71
C PRO A 505 4.61 -24.85 -3.96
N THR A 506 5.43 -24.40 -3.02
CA THR A 506 5.25 -23.10 -2.34
C THR A 506 5.98 -21.97 -3.07
N SER A 507 6.88 -22.30 -3.99
CA SER A 507 7.65 -21.36 -4.79
C SER A 507 7.18 -21.34 -6.23
N LYS A 508 7.06 -20.13 -6.79
CA LYS A 508 6.80 -19.89 -8.22
C LYS A 508 7.96 -20.32 -9.14
N THR A 509 9.05 -20.82 -8.58
CA THR A 509 10.17 -21.39 -9.34
C THR A 509 9.84 -22.74 -9.97
N PHE A 510 8.63 -23.29 -9.81
CA PHE A 510 8.12 -24.41 -10.61
C PHE A 510 7.26 -23.89 -11.77
N PRO A 511 7.86 -23.44 -12.89
CA PRO A 511 7.13 -22.71 -13.93
C PRO A 511 6.22 -23.61 -14.80
N ALA A 512 6.33 -24.92 -14.67
CA ALA A 512 5.70 -25.87 -15.58
C ALA A 512 4.32 -26.36 -15.13
N PHE A 513 4.05 -26.41 -13.83
CA PHE A 513 2.79 -26.86 -13.23
C PHE A 513 2.70 -26.39 -11.77
N ASP A 514 1.48 -26.22 -11.27
CA ASP A 514 1.18 -25.68 -9.94
C ASP A 514 0.95 -26.77 -8.89
N ALA A 515 0.69 -28.01 -9.30
CA ALA A 515 0.58 -29.16 -8.41
C ALA A 515 0.75 -30.49 -9.14
N TRP A 516 0.92 -31.58 -8.40
CA TRP A 516 0.84 -32.95 -8.94
C TRP A 516 0.29 -33.96 -7.96
N THR A 517 -0.25 -35.05 -8.51
CA THR A 517 -0.72 -36.23 -7.77
C THR A 517 -0.27 -37.50 -8.49
N SER A 518 -0.67 -38.67 -7.99
CA SER A 518 -0.54 -39.94 -8.71
C SER A 518 -1.42 -40.05 -9.96
N GLU A 519 -2.26 -39.07 -10.27
CA GLU A 519 -3.16 -39.07 -11.44
C GLU A 519 -2.65 -38.17 -12.57
N GLY A 520 -1.79 -37.20 -12.27
CA GLY A 520 -1.16 -36.32 -13.27
C GLY A 520 -0.58 -35.04 -12.69
N LEU A 521 -0.16 -34.16 -13.62
CA LEU A 521 0.33 -32.81 -13.34
C LEU A 521 -0.80 -31.80 -13.57
N PHE A 522 -0.90 -30.78 -12.72
CA PHE A 522 -1.97 -29.79 -12.76
C PHE A 522 -1.40 -28.38 -12.92
N GLN A 523 -1.87 -27.66 -13.93
CA GLN A 523 -1.62 -26.24 -14.12
C GLN A 523 -2.96 -25.51 -14.06
N MET A 524 -3.16 -24.69 -13.05
CA MET A 524 -4.30 -23.81 -12.94
C MET A 524 -4.04 -22.59 -13.82
N THR A 525 -5.05 -22.16 -14.59
CA THR A 525 -4.92 -20.95 -15.42
C THR A 525 -6.27 -20.33 -15.74
N VAL A 526 -6.26 -19.00 -15.80
CA VAL A 526 -7.39 -18.19 -16.31
C VAL A 526 -7.10 -17.61 -17.69
N ALA A 527 -5.95 -17.94 -18.30
CA ALA A 527 -5.58 -17.49 -19.63
C ALA A 527 -6.20 -18.40 -20.72
N ALA A 528 -6.37 -17.87 -21.93
CA ALA A 528 -6.84 -18.64 -23.08
C ALA A 528 -5.74 -19.50 -23.72
N THR A 529 -4.47 -19.16 -23.46
CA THR A 529 -3.29 -19.89 -23.93
C THR A 529 -2.24 -19.91 -22.83
N HIS A 530 -1.46 -20.99 -22.74
CA HIS A 530 -0.44 -21.15 -21.72
C HIS A 530 0.73 -22.00 -22.24
N LYS A 531 1.93 -21.42 -22.37
CA LYS A 531 3.12 -22.20 -22.72
C LYS A 531 3.58 -23.00 -21.50
N ILE A 532 3.75 -24.31 -21.64
CA ILE A 532 4.41 -25.14 -20.63
C ILE A 532 5.92 -25.02 -20.87
N LYS A 533 6.65 -24.39 -19.94
CA LYS A 533 8.10 -24.29 -20.01
C LYS A 533 8.72 -25.08 -18.87
N PHE A 534 9.41 -26.16 -19.20
CA PHE A 534 10.25 -26.87 -18.24
C PHE A 534 11.63 -26.19 -18.13
N PRO A 535 12.14 -26.00 -16.91
CA PRO A 535 13.44 -25.37 -16.68
C PRO A 535 14.61 -26.24 -17.17
N GLU A 536 15.67 -25.57 -17.61
CA GLU A 536 16.93 -26.18 -18.04
C GLU A 536 17.82 -26.63 -16.86
N LYS A 537 18.91 -27.34 -17.17
CA LYS A 537 19.86 -27.81 -16.16
C LYS A 537 20.47 -26.64 -15.41
N GLY A 538 20.34 -26.64 -14.09
CA GLY A 538 20.87 -25.58 -13.24
C GLY A 538 19.98 -24.34 -13.14
N GLU A 539 18.84 -24.28 -13.83
CA GLU A 539 17.82 -23.27 -13.57
C GLU A 539 17.05 -23.59 -12.28
N PRO A 540 16.60 -22.57 -11.53
CA PRO A 540 15.64 -22.75 -10.44
C PRO A 540 14.43 -23.55 -10.93
N GLY A 541 14.07 -24.61 -10.20
CA GLY A 541 12.93 -25.45 -10.56
C GLY A 541 13.20 -26.64 -11.46
N GLN A 542 14.46 -26.94 -11.83
CA GLN A 542 14.85 -28.11 -12.64
C GLN A 542 14.16 -29.43 -12.20
N GLN A 543 13.81 -29.51 -10.91
CA GLN A 543 13.10 -30.63 -10.34
C GLN A 543 11.73 -30.92 -10.99
N ALA A 544 11.06 -29.91 -11.56
CA ALA A 544 9.82 -30.07 -12.32
C ALA A 544 9.99 -31.06 -13.49
N SER A 545 11.12 -30.99 -14.20
CA SER A 545 11.47 -31.90 -15.29
C SER A 545 11.58 -33.35 -14.78
N LYS A 546 12.19 -33.55 -13.62
CA LYS A 546 12.33 -34.89 -13.00
C LYS A 546 11.00 -35.45 -12.52
N VAL A 547 10.12 -34.61 -11.97
CA VAL A 547 8.76 -35.00 -11.56
C VAL A 547 7.95 -35.46 -12.78
N ALA A 548 8.02 -34.74 -13.90
CA ALA A 548 7.34 -35.13 -15.14
C ALA A 548 7.84 -36.47 -15.70
N VAL A 549 9.16 -36.70 -15.67
CA VAL A 549 9.75 -37.99 -16.06
C VAL A 549 9.28 -39.12 -15.14
N GLU A 550 9.24 -38.89 -13.83
CA GLU A 550 8.76 -39.90 -12.88
C GLU A 550 7.26 -40.20 -13.05
N ALA A 551 6.45 -39.17 -13.29
CA ALA A 551 5.04 -39.33 -13.60
C ALA A 551 4.83 -40.18 -14.87
N ALA A 552 5.63 -39.94 -15.92
CA ALA A 552 5.55 -40.73 -17.15
C ALA A 552 5.89 -42.21 -16.93
N LYS A 553 6.88 -42.53 -16.08
CA LYS A 553 7.21 -43.92 -15.73
C LYS A 553 6.03 -44.64 -15.06
N LYS A 554 5.32 -43.97 -14.17
CA LYS A 554 4.15 -44.54 -13.46
C LYS A 554 2.95 -44.76 -14.37
N HIS A 555 2.83 -43.99 -15.45
CA HIS A 555 1.68 -43.99 -16.34
C HIS A 555 1.99 -44.60 -17.72
N GLY A 556 2.79 -45.68 -17.76
CA GLY A 556 3.02 -46.45 -18.98
C GLY A 556 3.74 -45.68 -20.08
N GLY A 557 4.60 -44.72 -19.72
CA GLY A 557 5.41 -43.94 -20.64
C GLY A 557 4.77 -42.62 -21.11
N LYS A 558 3.56 -42.29 -20.65
CA LYS A 558 2.90 -41.00 -20.93
C LYS A 558 2.61 -40.26 -19.62
N VAL A 559 2.64 -38.94 -19.63
CA VAL A 559 2.22 -38.12 -18.49
C VAL A 559 0.93 -37.39 -18.83
N LYS A 560 -0.07 -37.46 -17.94
CA LYS A 560 -1.28 -36.65 -18.08
C LYS A 560 -1.01 -35.28 -17.50
N PHE A 561 -1.30 -34.26 -18.29
CA PHE A 561 -1.13 -32.86 -17.93
C PHE A 561 -2.48 -32.16 -18.03
N TYR A 562 -2.98 -31.66 -16.91
CA TYR A 562 -4.30 -31.07 -16.77
C TYR A 562 -4.19 -29.56 -16.62
N PHE A 563 -4.73 -28.84 -17.60
CA PHE A 563 -5.04 -27.42 -17.47
C PHE A 563 -6.37 -27.27 -16.76
N VAL A 564 -6.34 -26.79 -15.52
CA VAL A 564 -7.54 -26.52 -14.73
C VAL A 564 -7.96 -25.08 -14.98
N VAL A 565 -9.15 -24.91 -15.54
CA VAL A 565 -9.65 -23.60 -15.99
C VAL A 565 -11.09 -23.36 -15.52
N PRO A 566 -11.52 -22.11 -15.33
CA PRO A 566 -12.91 -21.80 -15.04
C PRO A 566 -13.81 -22.06 -16.25
N SER A 567 -15.11 -22.23 -16.01
CA SER A 567 -16.13 -22.53 -17.04
C SER A 567 -16.06 -21.63 -18.26
N PHE A 568 -15.96 -20.31 -18.06
CA PHE A 568 -15.89 -19.35 -19.17
C PHE A 568 -14.67 -19.55 -20.09
N GLN A 569 -13.53 -20.07 -19.57
CA GLN A 569 -12.38 -20.42 -20.42
C GLN A 569 -12.58 -21.78 -21.09
N PHE A 570 -13.10 -22.76 -20.35
CA PHE A 570 -13.39 -24.09 -20.90
C PHE A 570 -14.33 -24.00 -22.12
N ASP A 571 -15.41 -23.24 -21.96
CA ASP A 571 -16.42 -23.01 -22.99
C ASP A 571 -15.91 -22.06 -24.09
N GLY A 572 -14.99 -21.14 -23.75
CA GLY A 572 -14.50 -20.05 -24.59
C GLY A 572 -13.42 -20.38 -25.62
N GLY A 573 -12.75 -21.54 -25.57
CA GLY A 573 -11.81 -21.88 -26.64
C GLY A 573 -10.68 -22.88 -26.39
N TRP A 574 -10.58 -23.52 -25.21
CA TRP A 574 -9.56 -24.54 -24.95
C TRP A 574 -9.79 -25.82 -25.75
N LYS A 575 -9.36 -25.83 -27.02
CA LYS A 575 -9.52 -26.94 -27.98
C LYS A 575 -8.18 -27.49 -28.46
N GLY A 576 -7.21 -26.61 -28.68
CA GLY A 576 -5.88 -26.96 -29.18
C GLY A 576 -4.89 -27.33 -28.06
N VAL A 577 -3.93 -28.19 -28.39
CA VAL A 577 -2.75 -28.40 -27.53
C VAL A 577 -1.99 -27.10 -27.33
N GLN A 578 -1.47 -26.92 -26.12
CA GLN A 578 -0.57 -25.85 -25.77
C GLN A 578 0.87 -26.21 -26.13
N LYS A 579 1.69 -25.19 -26.37
CA LYS A 579 3.12 -25.38 -26.65
C LYS A 579 3.83 -25.90 -25.40
N VAL A 580 4.49 -27.05 -25.54
CA VAL A 580 5.44 -27.59 -24.56
C VAL A 580 6.84 -27.19 -25.00
N ASP A 581 7.69 -26.89 -24.02
CA ASP A 581 9.12 -26.65 -24.19
C ASP A 581 9.82 -27.47 -23.12
N PHE A 582 10.47 -28.57 -23.53
CA PHE A 582 11.19 -29.49 -22.64
C PHE A 582 12.65 -29.64 -23.08
N PRO A 583 13.51 -28.64 -22.82
CA PRO A 583 14.85 -28.58 -23.40
C PRO A 583 15.75 -29.77 -23.04
N GLU A 584 15.65 -30.26 -21.80
CA GLU A 584 16.47 -31.38 -21.32
C GLU A 584 16.04 -32.74 -21.88
N ASN A 585 14.81 -32.86 -22.39
CA ASN A 585 14.27 -34.13 -22.89
C ASN A 585 13.16 -33.88 -23.93
N PRO A 586 13.52 -33.51 -25.18
CA PRO A 586 12.54 -33.17 -26.21
C PRO A 586 11.55 -34.30 -26.52
N GLU A 587 11.95 -35.57 -26.34
CA GLU A 587 11.05 -36.72 -26.51
C GLU A 587 9.89 -36.75 -25.51
N MET A 588 9.99 -36.01 -24.40
CA MET A 588 8.90 -35.88 -23.43
C MET A 588 7.75 -35.05 -23.97
N GLU A 589 7.97 -34.18 -24.96
CA GLU A 589 6.91 -33.36 -25.56
C GLU A 589 5.80 -34.24 -26.16
N ASP A 590 6.18 -35.34 -26.82
CA ASP A 590 5.23 -36.31 -27.39
C ASP A 590 4.63 -37.27 -26.35
N LYS A 591 5.22 -37.32 -25.14
CA LYS A 591 4.75 -38.15 -24.02
C LYS A 591 3.75 -37.39 -23.12
N ILE A 592 3.63 -36.07 -23.28
CA ILE A 592 2.69 -35.24 -22.52
C ILE A 592 1.30 -35.27 -23.18
N GLU A 593 0.38 -35.95 -22.53
CA GLU A 593 -1.03 -35.96 -22.89
C GLU A 593 -1.76 -34.79 -22.22
N GLN A 594 -2.15 -33.80 -23.01
CA GLN A 594 -2.77 -32.58 -22.50
C GLN A 594 -4.30 -32.69 -22.42
N TRP A 595 -4.83 -32.23 -21.31
CA TRP A 595 -6.26 -32.16 -21.02
C TRP A 595 -6.59 -30.77 -20.51
N VAL A 596 -7.76 -30.26 -20.86
CA VAL A 596 -8.37 -29.15 -20.14
C VAL A 596 -9.49 -29.68 -19.25
N VAL A 597 -9.57 -29.19 -18.03
CA VAL A 597 -10.54 -29.58 -17.01
C VAL A 597 -11.25 -28.32 -16.52
N CYS A 598 -12.57 -28.36 -16.52
CA CYS A 598 -13.40 -27.29 -16.00
C CYS A 598 -13.53 -27.41 -14.48
N PHE A 599 -13.13 -26.37 -13.77
CA PHE A 599 -13.40 -26.19 -12.35
C PHE A 599 -14.38 -25.03 -12.20
N GLU A 600 -15.58 -25.30 -11.66
CA GLU A 600 -16.70 -24.35 -11.64
C GLU A 600 -17.40 -24.29 -10.29
N GLU A 601 -18.15 -23.20 -10.03
CA GLU A 601 -18.83 -22.95 -8.75
C GLU A 601 -19.70 -24.13 -8.29
N ASN A 602 -20.45 -24.70 -9.24
CA ASN A 602 -21.41 -25.77 -9.00
C ASN A 602 -20.84 -27.10 -9.49
N LEU A 603 -19.91 -27.64 -8.72
CA LEU A 603 -19.44 -29.00 -8.96
C LEU A 603 -20.59 -29.98 -8.75
N PRO A 604 -20.74 -30.99 -9.64
CA PRO A 604 -21.75 -32.02 -9.46
C PRO A 604 -21.56 -32.69 -8.10
N LYS A 605 -22.65 -32.79 -7.33
CA LYS A 605 -22.67 -33.40 -5.99
C LYS A 605 -22.37 -34.89 -6.03
#